data_AF-A0A496BIL0-F1
#
_entry.id   AF-A0A496BIL0-F1
#
_cell.length_a   1.000
_cell.length_b   1.000
_cell.length_c   1.000
_cell.angle_alpha   90.00
_cell.angle_beta   90.00
_cell.angle_gamma   90.00
#
_symmetry.space_group_name_H-M   'P 1'
#
loop_
_entity.id
_entity.type
_entity.pdbx_description
1 polymer ?
#
loop_
_entity_poly.entity_id
_entity_poly.type
_entity_poly.pdbx_seq_one_letter_code
_entity_poly.pdbx_strand_id
1 'polypeptide(L)' 'MVAMGYKDYIAHIFYSEEDGCFVGDLVGIRDIVCFHADSLEEIRTVFEETVNDYVLMCEELGRPAQKPVLENQAVAAG' A
#
# COMPACT_ATOMS: atom_id res chain seq x y z
N MET A 1 7.95 -12.15 -2.36
CA MET A 1 6.85 -11.25 -1.95
C MET A 1 7.01 -10.95 -0.47
N VAL A 2 7.09 -9.67 -0.10
CA VAL A 2 7.24 -9.17 1.27
C VAL A 2 6.08 -8.21 1.55
N ALA A 3 5.62 -8.12 2.79
CA ALA A 3 4.59 -7.17 3.19
C ALA A 3 5.19 -6.02 4.02
N MET A 4 4.74 -4.78 3.76
CA MET A 4 5.06 -3.60 4.57
C MET A 4 3.78 -2.93 5.07
N GLY A 5 3.86 -2.28 6.24
CA GLY A 5 2.73 -1.60 6.87
C GLY A 5 3.07 -0.17 7.31
N TYR A 6 2.15 0.77 7.06
CA TYR A 6 2.27 2.18 7.45
C TYR A 6 0.88 2.85 7.55
N LYS A 7 0.59 3.55 8.64
CA LYS A 7 -0.71 4.24 8.89
C LYS A 7 -1.94 3.39 8.58
N ASP A 8 -1.93 2.14 9.04
CA ASP A 8 -2.97 1.13 8.77
C ASP A 8 -3.06 0.64 7.31
N TYR A 9 -2.22 1.14 6.40
CA TYR A 9 -2.06 0.65 5.03
C TYR A 9 -1.08 -0.51 4.97
N ILE A 10 -1.35 -1.46 4.07
CA ILE A 10 -0.48 -2.60 3.79
C ILE A 10 -0.10 -2.54 2.32
N ALA A 11 1.18 -2.76 2.04
CA ALA A 11 1.67 -2.96 0.68
C ALA A 11 2.28 -4.35 0.51
N HIS A 12 2.04 -4.94 -0.66
CA HIS A 12 2.81 -6.08 -1.13
C HIS A 12 3.98 -5.59 -1.96
N ILE A 13 5.16 -6.19 -1.76
CA ILE A 13 6.38 -5.83 -2.47
C ILE A 13 6.97 -7.07 -3.12
N PHE A 14 7.34 -6.94 -4.39
CA PHE A 14 8.04 -7.95 -5.16
C PHE A 14 9.10 -7.29 -6.05
N TYR A 15 10.07 -8.08 -6.50
CA TYR A 15 11.05 -7.61 -7.49
C TYR A 15 10.57 -8.01 -8.88
N SER A 16 10.52 -7.05 -9.80
CA SER A 16 10.24 -7.28 -11.22
C SER A 16 11.55 -7.50 -11.95
N GLU A 17 11.76 -8.71 -12.48
CA GLU A 17 12.94 -8.97 -13.34
C GLU A 17 12.82 -8.26 -14.69
N GLU A 18 11.61 -8.00 -15.17
CA GLU A 18 11.35 -7.30 -16.43
C GLU A 18 11.75 -5.81 -16.33
N ASP A 19 11.36 -5.16 -15.23
CA ASP A 19 11.64 -3.73 -15.00
C ASP A 19 12.95 -3.49 -14.25
N GLY A 20 13.54 -4.53 -13.66
CA GLY A 20 14.77 -4.45 -12.88
C GLY A 20 14.64 -3.74 -11.53
N CYS A 21 13.42 -3.53 -11.03
CA CYS A 21 13.13 -2.74 -9.83
C CYS A 21 12.18 -3.47 -8.85
N PHE A 22 12.10 -2.95 -7.63
CA PHE A 22 11.06 -3.35 -6.69
C PHE A 22 9.76 -2.64 -7.01
N VAL A 23 8.66 -3.39 -7.04
CA VAL A 23 7.30 -2.90 -7.25
C VAL A 23 6.50 -3.14 -5.98
N GLY A 24 5.75 -2.13 -5.58
CA GLY A 24 4.84 -2.17 -4.45
C GLY A 24 3.40 -1.80 -4.85
N ASP A 25 2.41 -2.50 -4.29
CA ASP A 25 0.99 -2.19 -4.45
C ASP A 25 0.26 -2.16 -3.11
N LEU A 26 -0.61 -1.17 -2.90
CA LEU A 26 -1.48 -1.12 -1.73
C LEU A 26 -2.56 -2.18 -1.83
N VAL A 27 -2.75 -2.93 -0.75
CA VAL A 27 -3.78 -3.97 -0.67
C VAL A 27 -4.89 -3.64 0.31
N GLY A 28 -6.06 -4.22 0.07
CA GLY A 28 -7.25 -4.04 0.89
C GLY A 28 -8.04 -2.76 0.57
N ILE A 29 -7.61 -1.98 -0.42
CA ILE A 29 -8.34 -0.83 -0.96
C ILE A 29 -8.83 -1.11 -2.39
N ARG A 30 -9.83 -0.37 -2.87
CA ARG A 30 -10.36 -0.48 -4.24
C ARG A 30 -9.58 0.39 -5.22
N ASP A 31 -9.06 1.53 -4.77
CA ASP A 31 -8.17 2.36 -5.57
C ASP A 31 -6.87 1.58 -5.84
N ILE A 32 -6.40 1.59 -7.08
CA ILE A 32 -5.12 0.99 -7.45
C ILE A 32 -4.03 2.03 -7.17
N VAL A 33 -3.19 1.74 -6.17
CA VAL A 33 -2.07 2.60 -5.79
C VAL A 33 -0.82 1.74 -5.82
N CYS A 34 0.07 2.02 -6.78
CA CYS A 34 1.31 1.29 -6.98
C CYS A 34 2.51 2.24 -7.03
N PHE A 35 3.67 1.75 -6.64
CA PHE A 35 4.93 2.48 -6.59
C PHE A 35 6.09 1.56 -6.92
N HIS A 36 7.25 2.14 -7.24
CA HIS A 36 8.46 1.38 -7.55
C HIS A 36 9.70 2.04 -6.97
N ALA A 37 10.77 1.27 -6.77
CA ALA A 37 12.08 1.78 -6.34
C ALA A 37 13.21 0.84 -6.76
N ASP A 38 14.44 1.36 -6.82
CA ASP A 38 15.60 0.59 -7.27
C ASP A 38 16.26 -0.20 -6.14
N SER A 39 15.88 0.07 -4.89
CA SER A 39 16.43 -0.61 -3.71
C SER A 39 15.39 -0.86 -2.62
N LEU A 40 15.73 -1.79 -1.71
CA LEU A 40 14.93 -2.07 -0.52
C LEU A 40 14.89 -0.92 0.48
N GLU A 41 15.88 -0.03 0.47
CA GLU A 41 15.88 1.16 1.34
C GLU A 41 14.90 2.20 0.80
N GLU A 42 14.93 2.44 -0.52
CA GLU A 42 14.05 3.40 -1.18
C GLU A 42 12.59 2.96 -1.20
N ILE A 43 12.32 1.66 -1.42
CA ILE A 43 10.94 1.16 -1.53
C ILE A 43 10.10 1.47 -0.28
N ARG A 44 10.74 1.51 0.91
CA ARG A 44 10.07 1.91 2.16
C ARG A 44 9.73 3.39 2.17
N THR A 45 10.66 4.24 1.78
CA THR A 45 10.45 5.70 1.72
C THR A 45 9.32 6.02 0.74
N VAL A 46 9.41 5.47 -0.49
CA VAL A 46 8.40 5.68 -1.53
C VAL A 46 7.04 5.13 -1.09
N PHE A 47 6.99 4.01 -0.37
CA PHE A 47 5.75 3.49 0.20
C PHE A 47 5.09 4.49 1.17
N GLU A 48 5.84 5.03 2.13
CA GLU A 48 5.31 5.97 3.12
C GLU A 48 4.84 7.28 2.46
N GLU A 49 5.61 7.79 1.50
CA GLU A 49 5.24 8.95 0.67
C GLU A 49 3.96 8.68 -0.12
N THR A 50 3.88 7.56 -0.82
CA THR A 50 2.70 7.16 -1.61
C THR A 50 1.45 7.07 -0.75
N VAL A 51 1.54 6.52 0.47
CA VAL A 51 0.40 6.48 1.39
C VAL A 51 -0.02 7.89 1.83
N ASN A 52 0.94 8.76 2.14
CA ASN A 52 0.66 10.13 2.53
C ASN A 52 -0.01 10.91 1.40
N ASP A 53 0.51 10.78 0.19
CA ASP A 53 -0.02 11.43 -1.02
C ASP A 53 -1.41 10.90 -1.36
N TYR A 54 -1.65 9.60 -1.23
CA TYR A 54 -2.98 9.01 -1.43
C TYR A 54 -4.01 9.60 -0.46
N VAL A 55 -3.65 9.73 0.83
CA VAL A 55 -4.53 10.31 1.84
C VAL A 55 -4.80 11.78 1.55
N LEU A 56 -3.75 12.55 1.27
CA LEU A 56 -3.86 13.98 0.97
C LEU A 56 -4.72 14.22 -0.28
N MET A 57 -4.46 13.48 -1.36
CA MET A 57 -5.23 13.58 -2.60
C MET A 57 -6.71 13.25 -2.35
N CYS A 58 -7.03 12.26 -1.52
CA CYS A 58 -8.42 11.97 -1.17
C CYS A 58 -9.08 13.14 -0.43
N GLU A 59 -8.38 13.74 0.54
CA GLU A 59 -8.86 14.94 1.25
C GLU A 59 -9.10 16.11 0.29
N GLU A 60 -8.17 16.38 -0.63
CA GLU A 60 -8.30 17.44 -1.64
C GLU A 60 -9.48 17.21 -2.60
N LEU A 61 -9.76 15.95 -2.92
CA LEU A 61 -10.92 15.56 -3.74
C LEU A 61 -12.24 15.54 -2.96
N GLY A 62 -12.22 15.84 -1.66
CA GLY A 62 -13.41 15.82 -0.80
C GLY A 62 -13.99 14.41 -0.60
N ARG A 63 -13.17 13.37 -0.76
CA ARG A 63 -13.56 11.96 -0.57
C ARG A 63 -12.77 11.32 0.56
N PRO A 64 -13.36 10.43 1.37
CA PRO A 64 -12.60 9.73 2.40
C PRO A 64 -11.59 8.77 1.75
N ALA A 65 -10.35 8.80 2.23
CA ALA A 65 -9.35 7.79 1.85
C ALA A 65 -9.84 6.40 2.26
N GLN A 66 -9.69 5.42 1.36
CA GLN A 66 -10.11 4.05 1.64
C GLN A 66 -9.13 3.42 2.61
N LYS A 67 -9.64 2.81 3.68
CA LYS A 67 -8.80 2.03 4.58
C LYS A 67 -8.78 0.57 4.14
N PRO A 68 -7.66 -0.14 4.33
CA PRO A 68 -7.65 -1.57 4.07
C PRO A 68 -8.73 -2.27 4.87
N VAL A 69 -9.48 -3.14 4.21
CA VAL A 69 -10.32 -4.10 4.92
C VAL A 69 -9.38 -5.11 5.57
N LEU A 70 -9.02 -4.88 6.83
CA LEU A 70 -8.51 -5.93 7.69
C LEU A 70 -9.69 -6.87 7.91
N GLU A 71 -9.83 -7.89 7.05
CA GLU A 71 -10.76 -8.97 7.30
C GLU A 71 -10.26 -9.71 8.55
N ASN A 72 -10.68 -9.24 9.71
CA ASN A 72 -10.69 -10.06 10.90
C ASN A 72 -11.64 -11.22 10.56
N GLN A 73 -11.09 -12.41 10.36
CA GLN A 73 -11.84 -13.63 10.65
C GLN A 73 -12.12 -13.65 12.16
N ALA A 74 -13.04 -12.80 12.61
CA ALA A 74 -13.80 -13.07 13.80
C ALA A 74 -14.79 -14.17 13.39
N VAL A 75 -14.32 -15.41 13.45
CA VAL A 75 -15.20 -16.56 13.66
C VAL A 75 -16.07 -16.22 14.87
N ALA A 76 -17.32 -15.87 14.60
CA ALA A 76 -18.37 -15.95 15.59
C ALA A 76 -18.51 -17.43 15.94
N ALA A 77 -17.73 -17.88 16.94
CA ALA A 77 -18.00 -19.11 17.65
C ALA A 77 -19.29 -18.86 18.46
N GLY A 78 -20.41 -19.25 17.86
CA GLY A 78 -21.65 -19.52 18.58
C GLY A 78 -21.59 -20.82 19.36
#